data_AF-A0A0R2VUX8-F1
#
_entry.id   AF-A0A0R2VUX8-F1
#
_cell.length_a   1.000
_cell.length_b   1.000
_cell.length_c   1.000
_cell.angle_alpha   90.00
_cell.angle_beta   90.00
_cell.angle_gamma   90.00
#
_symmetry.space_group_name_H-M   'P 1'
#
loop_
_entity.id
_entity.type
_entity.pdbx_description
1 polymer ?
#
loop_
_entity_poly.entity_id
_entity_poly.type
_entity_poly.pdbx_seq_one_letter_code
_entity_poly.pdbx_strand_id
1 'polypeptide(L)'
;MNNERLELLGDAVIDLVISEHLFMKYPYKGEGFLTEMRSKIVSREQLNRVAMEIGLVELIKVRKGVGDLKNSSVLGNALEALTGAIYLDLGYNRSARFFQQRILLQHYNIEELEKTVVNFKSKVIEWGQKHDKDVRFEMLEEQEHKGKKIYRMGLKIDGEVIASDQNFSKKKAEQKAAEKACELLRIAVD
;
A
#
# COMPACT_ATOMS: atom_id res chain seq x y z
N MET A 1 6.58 -30.39 -1.67
CA MET A 1 7.39 -29.16 -1.52
C MET A 1 6.46 -27.98 -1.44
N ASN A 2 6.77 -27.01 -0.58
CA ASN A 2 6.09 -25.73 -0.50
C ASN A 2 7.10 -24.63 -0.83
N ASN A 3 6.67 -23.59 -1.53
CA ASN A 3 7.54 -22.55 -2.06
C ASN A 3 7.73 -21.37 -1.09
N GLU A 4 7.24 -21.46 0.15
CA GLU A 4 7.30 -20.39 1.17
C GLU A 4 8.71 -19.80 1.38
N ARG A 5 9.78 -20.61 1.29
CA ARG A 5 11.15 -20.10 1.41
C ARG A 5 11.57 -19.24 0.21
N LEU A 6 11.10 -19.60 -0.98
CA LEU A 6 11.31 -18.81 -2.20
C LEU A 6 10.43 -17.57 -2.19
N GLU A 7 9.20 -17.67 -1.69
CA GLU A 7 8.29 -16.54 -1.47
C GLU A 7 8.96 -15.49 -0.60
N LEU A 8 9.44 -15.86 0.59
CA LEU A 8 10.13 -14.95 1.51
C LEU A 8 11.33 -14.26 0.86
N LEU A 9 12.13 -15.00 0.11
CA LEU A 9 13.30 -14.45 -0.58
C LEU A 9 12.89 -13.51 -1.71
N GLY A 10 11.88 -13.89 -2.48
CA GLY A 10 11.35 -13.11 -3.59
C GLY A 10 10.70 -11.82 -3.12
N ASP A 11 9.91 -11.86 -2.05
CA ASP A 11 9.31 -10.69 -1.41
C ASP A 11 10.37 -9.64 -1.06
N ALA A 12 11.46 -10.04 -0.41
CA ALA A 12 12.58 -9.14 -0.11
C ALA A 12 13.23 -8.53 -1.36
N VAL A 13 13.35 -9.29 -2.45
CA VAL A 13 13.87 -8.78 -3.72
C VAL A 13 12.90 -7.78 -4.35
N ILE A 14 11.60 -8.11 -4.36
CA ILE A 14 10.53 -7.26 -4.90
C ILE A 14 10.48 -5.92 -4.15
N ASP A 15 10.50 -5.97 -2.82
CA ASP A 15 10.50 -4.79 -1.96
C ASP A 15 11.68 -3.87 -2.27
N LEU A 16 12.89 -4.43 -2.42
CA LEU A 16 14.08 -3.65 -2.75
C LEU A 16 13.96 -3.00 -4.13
N VAL A 17 13.52 -3.75 -5.15
CA VAL A 17 13.37 -3.25 -6.53
C VAL A 17 12.36 -2.11 -6.59
N ILE A 18 11.23 -2.25 -5.89
CA ILE A 18 10.19 -1.23 -5.86
C ILE A 18 10.66 -0.02 -5.06
N SER A 19 11.30 -0.22 -3.91
CA SER A 19 11.87 0.88 -3.13
C SER A 19 12.90 1.68 -3.91
N GLU A 20 13.81 1.00 -4.62
CA GLU A 20 14.81 1.64 -5.48
C GLU A 20 14.14 2.42 -6.63
N HIS A 21 13.14 1.83 -7.28
CA HIS A 21 12.39 2.50 -8.34
C HIS A 21 11.66 3.76 -7.85
N LEU A 22 10.95 3.66 -6.71
CA LEU A 22 10.21 4.78 -6.14
C LEU A 22 11.15 5.89 -5.63
N PHE A 23 12.27 5.52 -5.01
CA PHE A 23 13.28 6.47 -4.53
C PHE A 23 13.84 7.32 -5.70
N MET A 24 14.16 6.66 -6.82
CA MET A 24 14.66 7.36 -8.01
C MET A 24 13.56 8.16 -8.74
N LYS A 25 12.33 7.66 -8.78
CA LYS A 25 11.20 8.32 -9.45
C LYS A 25 10.71 9.55 -8.70
N TYR A 26 10.75 9.54 -7.36
CA TYR A 26 10.18 10.58 -6.51
C TYR A 26 11.21 11.22 -5.56
N PRO A 27 12.24 11.91 -6.09
CA PRO A 27 13.35 12.41 -5.27
C PRO A 27 12.97 13.47 -4.23
N TYR A 28 11.78 14.08 -4.36
CA TYR A 28 11.28 15.13 -3.47
C TYR A 28 10.14 14.68 -2.55
N LYS A 29 9.68 13.43 -2.65
CA LYS A 29 8.61 12.91 -1.77
C LYS A 29 9.22 12.27 -0.52
N GLY A 30 8.58 12.47 0.62
CA GLY A 30 9.06 11.93 1.90
C GLY A 30 8.84 10.42 2.07
N GLU A 31 9.48 9.84 3.10
CA GLU A 31 9.43 8.41 3.42
C GLU A 31 8.00 7.85 3.51
N GLY A 32 7.07 8.59 4.12
CA GLY A 32 5.68 8.15 4.28
C GLY A 32 4.97 7.92 2.94
N PHE A 33 5.20 8.80 1.95
CA PHE A 33 4.68 8.66 0.59
C PHE A 33 5.29 7.43 -0.09
N LEU A 34 6.62 7.27 -0.01
CA LEU A 34 7.33 6.14 -0.63
C LEU A 34 6.89 4.80 -0.03
N THR A 35 6.69 4.76 1.29
CA THR A 35 6.21 3.58 2.00
C THR A 35 4.78 3.24 1.60
N GLU A 36 3.89 4.24 1.50
CA GLU A 36 2.51 4.01 1.07
C GLU A 36 2.44 3.53 -0.40
N MET A 37 3.21 4.17 -1.30
CA MET A 37 3.34 3.73 -2.69
C MET A 37 3.82 2.28 -2.78
N ARG A 38 4.90 1.93 -2.07
CA ARG A 38 5.42 0.55 -2.04
C ARG A 38 4.34 -0.40 -1.56
N SER A 39 3.70 -0.14 -0.42
CA SER A 39 2.64 -0.99 0.15
C SER A 39 1.47 -1.20 -0.81
N LYS A 40 1.13 -0.21 -1.64
CA LYS A 40 0.11 -0.39 -2.70
C LYS A 40 0.59 -1.33 -3.79
N ILE A 41 1.81 -1.14 -4.29
CA ILE A 41 2.39 -1.95 -5.37
C ILE A 41 2.57 -3.41 -4.95
N VAL A 42 3.06 -3.67 -3.74
CA VAL A 42 3.26 -5.04 -3.20
C VAL A 42 2.03 -5.59 -2.47
N SER A 43 0.88 -4.91 -2.56
CA SER A 43 -0.33 -5.43 -1.93
C SER A 43 -0.72 -6.79 -2.53
N ARG A 44 -1.28 -7.67 -1.69
CA ARG A 44 -1.69 -9.02 -2.13
C ARG A 44 -2.66 -8.97 -3.32
N GLU A 45 -3.53 -7.96 -3.34
CA GLU A 45 -4.45 -7.70 -4.45
C GLU A 45 -3.69 -7.42 -5.76
N GLN A 46 -2.72 -6.51 -5.73
CA GLN A 46 -1.92 -6.18 -6.91
C GLN A 46 -1.07 -7.35 -7.37
N LEU A 47 -0.36 -8.04 -6.47
CA LEU A 47 0.48 -9.19 -6.83
C LEU A 47 -0.36 -10.34 -7.43
N ASN A 48 -1.54 -10.61 -6.88
CA ASN A 48 -2.48 -11.59 -7.45
C ASN A 48 -2.96 -11.18 -8.84
N ARG A 49 -3.37 -9.91 -9.01
CA ARG A 49 -3.81 -9.37 -10.30
C ARG A 49 -2.72 -9.55 -11.36
N VAL A 50 -1.51 -9.11 -11.05
CA VAL A 50 -0.37 -9.18 -11.96
C VAL A 50 -0.02 -10.63 -12.28
N ALA A 51 0.01 -11.52 -11.28
CA ALA A 51 0.21 -12.95 -11.49
C ALA A 51 -0.84 -13.58 -12.44
N MET A 52 -2.10 -13.15 -12.37
CA MET A 52 -3.12 -13.57 -13.35
C MET A 52 -2.83 -13.04 -14.75
N GLU A 53 -2.47 -11.77 -14.88
CA GLU A 53 -2.19 -11.12 -16.17
C GLU A 53 -1.02 -11.75 -16.91
N ILE A 54 0.02 -12.18 -16.19
CA ILE A 54 1.17 -12.86 -16.79
C ILE A 54 0.96 -14.37 -17.00
N GLY A 55 -0.25 -14.88 -16.74
CA GLY A 55 -0.62 -16.28 -17.01
C GLY A 55 -0.08 -17.29 -16.00
N LEU A 56 0.38 -16.86 -14.80
CA LEU A 56 0.94 -17.78 -13.79
C LEU A 56 -0.08 -18.85 -13.35
N VAL A 57 -1.37 -18.55 -13.46
CA VAL A 57 -2.47 -19.48 -13.15
C VAL A 57 -2.37 -20.81 -13.92
N GLU A 58 -1.83 -20.80 -15.13
CA GLU A 58 -1.68 -21.99 -15.96
C GLU A 58 -0.42 -22.82 -15.61
N LEU A 59 0.51 -22.23 -14.87
CA LEU A 59 1.82 -22.82 -14.57
C LEU A 59 1.92 -23.36 -13.15
N ILE A 60 1.07 -22.89 -12.22
CA ILE A 60 1.13 -23.32 -10.82
C ILE A 60 0.52 -24.70 -10.60
N LYS A 61 1.22 -25.52 -9.80
CA LYS A 61 0.71 -26.81 -9.32
C LYS A 61 0.17 -26.64 -7.92
N VAL A 62 -1.14 -26.79 -7.78
CA VAL A 62 -1.83 -26.61 -6.50
C VAL A 62 -2.36 -27.96 -6.01
N ARG A 63 -2.38 -28.17 -4.69
CA ARG A 63 -2.99 -29.37 -4.11
C ARG A 63 -4.47 -29.44 -4.49
N LYS A 64 -4.98 -30.65 -4.72
CA LYS A 64 -6.41 -30.89 -4.96
C LYS A 64 -7.23 -30.27 -3.81
N GLY A 65 -8.28 -29.53 -4.14
CA GLY A 65 -9.19 -28.92 -3.16
C GLY A 65 -8.90 -27.46 -2.80
N VAL A 66 -7.87 -26.82 -3.37
CA VAL A 66 -7.82 -25.36 -3.39
C VAL A 66 -8.90 -24.88 -4.36
N GLY A 67 -9.84 -24.10 -3.85
CA GLY A 67 -11.01 -23.60 -4.59
C GLY A 67 -10.64 -22.60 -5.69
N ASP A 68 -11.39 -21.50 -5.81
CA ASP A 68 -11.12 -20.48 -6.83
C ASP A 68 -9.76 -19.80 -6.60
N LEU A 69 -8.77 -20.16 -7.42
CA LEU A 69 -7.41 -19.64 -7.36
C LEU A 69 -7.35 -18.12 -7.56
N LYS A 70 -8.31 -17.55 -8.30
CA LYS A 70 -8.39 -16.11 -8.58
C LYS A 70 -8.66 -15.28 -7.34
N ASN A 71 -9.35 -15.86 -6.35
CA ASN A 71 -9.68 -15.22 -5.09
C ASN A 71 -8.75 -15.61 -3.93
N SER A 72 -7.67 -16.34 -4.23
CA SER A 72 -6.71 -16.82 -3.22
C SER A 72 -5.40 -16.01 -3.26
N SER A 73 -4.64 -15.98 -2.16
CA SER A 73 -3.29 -15.39 -2.14
C SER A 73 -2.24 -16.17 -2.93
N VAL A 74 -2.58 -17.37 -3.42
CA VAL A 74 -1.65 -18.34 -3.99
C VAL A 74 -0.89 -17.79 -5.20
N LEU A 75 -1.55 -16.97 -6.03
CA LEU A 75 -0.95 -16.46 -7.26
C LEU A 75 0.12 -15.39 -6.98
N GLY A 76 -0.15 -14.47 -6.05
CA GLY A 76 0.84 -13.49 -5.58
C GLY A 76 2.03 -14.17 -4.92
N ASN A 77 1.77 -15.17 -4.06
CA ASN A 77 2.83 -15.99 -3.47
C ASN A 77 3.67 -16.71 -4.53
N ALA A 78 3.04 -17.17 -5.62
CA ALA A 78 3.75 -17.80 -6.72
C ALA A 78 4.62 -16.82 -7.51
N LEU A 79 4.18 -15.56 -7.69
CA LEU A 79 4.98 -14.50 -8.31
C LEU A 79 6.19 -14.11 -7.45
N GLU A 80 6.01 -13.99 -6.13
CA GLU A 80 7.09 -13.83 -5.17
C GLU A 80 8.08 -15.01 -5.27
N ALA A 81 7.58 -16.24 -5.19
CA ALA A 81 8.42 -17.44 -5.30
C ALA A 81 9.17 -17.55 -6.64
N LEU A 82 8.54 -17.18 -7.76
CA LEU A 82 9.20 -17.13 -9.07
C LEU A 82 10.36 -16.12 -9.06
N THR A 83 10.14 -14.94 -8.49
CA THR A 83 11.18 -13.90 -8.35
C THR A 83 12.33 -14.38 -7.47
N GLY A 84 12.03 -15.08 -6.38
CA GLY A 84 13.02 -15.73 -5.51
C GLY A 84 13.81 -16.83 -6.23
N ALA A 85 13.18 -17.62 -7.10
CA ALA A 85 13.85 -18.63 -7.91
C ALA A 85 14.80 -18.00 -8.94
N ILE A 86 14.36 -16.94 -9.64
CA ILE A 86 15.21 -16.18 -10.58
C ILE A 86 16.40 -15.56 -9.85
N TYR A 87 16.19 -15.04 -8.63
CA TYR A 87 17.29 -14.51 -7.83
C TYR A 87 18.33 -15.58 -7.50
N LEU A 88 17.93 -16.79 -7.11
CA LEU A 88 18.88 -17.87 -6.81
C LEU A 88 19.63 -18.36 -8.04
N ASP A 89 18.97 -18.38 -9.20
CA ASP A 89 19.56 -18.87 -10.45
C ASP A 89 20.47 -17.83 -11.12
N LEU A 90 20.05 -16.56 -11.15
CA LEU A 90 20.65 -15.51 -11.98
C LEU A 90 21.17 -14.30 -11.18
N GLY A 91 20.99 -14.27 -9.86
CA GLY A 91 21.40 -13.19 -8.97
C GLY A 91 20.51 -11.95 -9.02
N TYR A 92 20.81 -11.00 -8.12
CA TYR A 92 20.01 -9.77 -7.93
C TYR A 92 19.80 -8.98 -9.23
N ASN A 93 20.87 -8.62 -9.94
CA ASN A 93 20.78 -7.74 -11.11
C ASN A 93 19.83 -8.26 -12.21
N ARG A 94 19.76 -9.58 -12.39
CA ARG A 94 18.87 -10.20 -13.38
C ARG A 94 17.43 -10.29 -12.85
N SER A 95 17.25 -10.64 -11.58
CA SER A 95 15.94 -10.67 -10.93
C SER A 95 15.30 -9.27 -10.86
N ALA A 96 16.08 -8.27 -10.46
CA ALA A 96 15.67 -6.87 -10.43
C ALA A 96 15.23 -6.36 -11.80
N ARG A 97 16.02 -6.64 -12.84
CA ARG A 97 15.68 -6.27 -14.22
C ARG A 97 14.41 -6.99 -14.70
N PHE A 98 14.26 -8.28 -14.41
CA PHE A 98 13.06 -9.03 -14.71
C PHE A 98 11.84 -8.36 -14.08
N PHE A 99 11.87 -8.15 -12.77
CA PHE A 99 10.74 -7.58 -12.05
C PHE A 99 10.44 -6.16 -12.54
N GLN A 100 11.45 -5.29 -12.64
CA GLN A 100 11.24 -3.92 -13.09
C GLN A 100 10.69 -3.85 -14.52
N GLN A 101 11.31 -4.55 -15.48
CA GLN A 101 10.97 -4.38 -16.90
C GLN A 101 9.82 -5.24 -17.40
N ARG A 102 9.57 -6.39 -16.76
CA ARG A 102 8.52 -7.33 -17.21
C ARG A 102 7.30 -7.30 -16.31
N ILE A 103 7.46 -6.92 -15.04
CA ILE A 103 6.37 -6.91 -14.07
C ILE A 103 5.94 -5.46 -13.80
N LEU A 104 6.80 -4.66 -13.18
CA LEU A 104 6.47 -3.30 -12.72
C LEU A 104 6.03 -2.39 -13.87
N LEU A 105 6.90 -2.17 -14.87
CA LEU A 105 6.64 -1.20 -15.95
C LEU A 105 5.56 -1.64 -16.95
N GLN A 106 5.17 -2.92 -16.96
CA GLN A 106 4.18 -3.45 -17.91
C GLN A 106 2.79 -3.58 -17.30
N HIS A 107 2.71 -3.83 -15.98
CA HIS A 107 1.46 -4.19 -15.32
C HIS A 107 0.99 -3.20 -14.26
N TYR A 108 1.81 -2.19 -13.91
CA TYR A 108 1.43 -1.17 -12.94
C TYR A 108 1.28 0.19 -13.59
N ASN A 109 0.15 0.84 -13.32
CA ASN A 109 -0.05 2.27 -13.58
C ASN A 109 0.37 3.06 -12.33
N ILE A 110 1.66 3.41 -12.26
CA ILE A 110 2.25 4.05 -11.08
C ILE A 110 1.65 5.46 -10.86
N GLU A 111 1.35 6.17 -11.93
CA GLU A 111 0.75 7.51 -11.90
C GLU A 111 -0.69 7.46 -11.34
N GLU A 112 -1.45 6.41 -11.65
CA GLU A 112 -2.77 6.21 -11.07
C GLU A 112 -2.69 5.84 -9.59
N LEU A 113 -1.75 4.98 -9.20
CA LEU A 113 -1.52 4.64 -7.80
C LEU A 113 -1.10 5.87 -6.98
N GLU A 114 -0.25 6.74 -7.54
CA GLU A 114 0.18 8.00 -6.92
C GLU A 114 -1.01 8.90 -6.57
N LYS A 115 -1.99 9.05 -7.47
CA LYS A 115 -3.20 9.87 -7.21
C LYS A 115 -4.03 9.37 -6.03
N THR A 116 -3.87 8.10 -5.64
CA THR A 116 -4.53 7.56 -4.46
C THR A 116 -3.71 7.75 -3.19
N VAL A 117 -2.41 8.04 -3.30
CA VAL A 117 -1.50 8.36 -2.18
C VAL A 117 -1.65 9.83 -1.85
N VAL A 118 -2.81 10.18 -1.32
CA VAL A 118 -3.08 11.53 -0.84
C VAL A 118 -2.90 11.53 0.67
N ASN A 119 -1.78 12.09 1.14
CA ASN A 119 -1.45 12.11 2.56
C ASN A 119 -2.05 13.35 3.25
N PHE A 120 -3.38 13.37 3.37
CA PHE A 120 -4.11 14.44 4.04
C PHE A 120 -3.64 14.64 5.48
N LYS A 121 -3.28 13.56 6.19
CA LYS A 121 -2.74 13.65 7.55
C LYS A 121 -1.48 14.52 7.63
N SER A 122 -0.47 14.21 6.82
CA SER A 122 0.77 15.00 6.81
C SER A 122 0.48 16.44 6.40
N LYS A 123 -0.39 16.67 5.41
CA LYS A 123 -0.76 18.02 4.98
C LYS A 123 -1.41 18.85 6.09
N VAL A 124 -2.34 18.29 6.86
CA VAL A 124 -2.95 19.04 7.98
C VAL A 124 -1.97 19.28 9.13
N ILE A 125 -1.07 18.32 9.41
CA ILE A 125 -0.03 18.49 10.44
C ILE A 125 0.96 19.59 10.02
N GLU A 126 1.45 19.57 8.78
CA GLU A 126 2.33 20.60 8.21
C GLU A 126 1.65 21.97 8.21
N TRP A 127 0.37 22.03 7.84
CA TRP A 127 -0.41 23.26 7.92
C TRP A 127 -0.51 23.77 9.36
N GLY A 128 -0.72 22.88 10.33
CA GLY A 128 -0.79 23.23 11.75
C GLY A 128 0.52 23.84 12.25
N GLN A 129 1.64 23.18 11.95
CA GLN A 129 2.98 23.70 12.29
C GLN A 129 3.25 25.07 11.65
N LYS A 130 2.82 25.29 10.40
CA LYS A 130 3.00 26.57 9.70
C LYS A 130 2.17 27.71 10.31
N HIS A 131 1.03 27.41 10.93
CA HIS A 131 0.12 28.41 11.51
C HIS A 131 0.19 28.47 13.03
N ASP A 132 1.17 27.80 13.65
CA ASP A 132 1.33 27.68 15.11
C ASP A 132 0.06 27.13 15.79
N LYS A 133 -0.49 26.06 15.23
CA LYS A 133 -1.70 25.37 15.67
C LYS A 133 -1.41 23.97 16.17
N ASP A 134 -2.01 23.58 17.29
CA ASP A 134 -1.90 22.24 17.86
C ASP A 134 -2.88 21.29 17.15
N VAL A 135 -2.37 20.49 16.20
CA VAL A 135 -3.15 19.51 15.44
C VAL A 135 -3.02 18.14 16.09
N ARG A 136 -4.16 17.55 16.51
CA ARG A 136 -4.20 16.21 17.13
C ARG A 136 -5.31 15.36 16.56
N PHE A 137 -5.05 14.06 16.45
CA PHE A 137 -6.10 13.07 16.18
C PHE A 137 -6.55 12.43 17.49
N GLU A 138 -7.86 12.33 17.68
CA GLU A 138 -8.45 11.75 18.87
C GLU A 138 -9.57 10.77 18.49
N MET A 139 -9.68 9.68 19.25
CA MET A 139 -10.84 8.80 19.14
C MET A 139 -12.01 9.44 19.87
N LEU A 140 -13.05 9.79 19.13
CA LEU A 140 -14.27 10.36 19.69
C LEU A 140 -15.21 9.25 20.19
N GLU A 141 -15.33 8.17 19.41
CA GLU A 141 -16.22 7.05 19.70
C GLU A 141 -15.63 5.72 19.20
N GLU A 142 -15.89 4.64 19.92
CA GLU A 142 -15.71 3.26 19.47
C GLU A 142 -17.04 2.53 19.66
N GLN A 143 -17.58 1.99 18.57
CA GLN A 143 -18.85 1.25 18.57
C GLN A 143 -18.66 -0.13 17.95
N GLU A 144 -19.54 -1.06 18.28
CA GLU A 144 -19.59 -2.38 17.65
C GLU A 144 -20.91 -2.55 16.89
N HIS A 145 -20.83 -2.84 15.59
CA HIS A 145 -22.00 -3.07 14.75
C HIS A 145 -21.87 -4.39 14.01
N LYS A 146 -22.79 -5.33 14.28
CA LYS A 146 -22.81 -6.68 13.67
C LYS A 146 -21.46 -7.43 13.79
N GLY A 147 -20.85 -7.38 14.98
CA GLY A 147 -19.57 -8.03 15.26
C GLY A 147 -18.35 -7.35 14.62
N LYS A 148 -18.49 -6.13 14.12
CA LYS A 148 -17.39 -5.32 13.58
C LYS A 148 -17.24 -4.03 14.35
N LYS A 149 -16.01 -3.70 14.73
CA LYS A 149 -15.67 -2.43 15.38
C LYS A 149 -15.70 -1.28 14.38
N ILE A 150 -16.38 -0.20 14.73
CA ILE A 150 -16.42 1.07 14.01
C ILE A 150 -15.76 2.12 14.90
N TYR A 151 -14.76 2.81 14.35
CA TYR A 151 -14.01 3.85 15.04
C TYR A 151 -14.38 5.22 14.46
N ARG A 152 -14.80 6.14 15.32
CA ARG A 152 -14.95 7.56 14.97
C ARG A 152 -13.72 8.32 15.41
N MET A 153 -12.99 8.85 14.45
CA MET A 153 -11.77 9.63 14.69
C MET A 153 -12.06 11.10 14.37
N GLY A 154 -11.65 11.99 15.27
CA GLY A 154 -11.72 13.44 15.12
C GLY A 154 -10.33 14.04 14.93
N LEU A 155 -10.25 15.08 14.09
CA LEU A 155 -9.08 15.95 13.99
C LEU A 155 -9.38 17.23 14.78
N LYS A 156 -8.60 17.45 15.83
CA LYS A 156 -8.64 18.64 16.68
C LYS A 156 -7.59 19.66 16.27
N ILE A 157 -7.97 20.93 16.30
CA ILE A 157 -7.08 22.08 16.15
C ILE A 157 -7.30 22.97 17.37
N ASP A 158 -6.24 23.20 18.16
CA ASP A 158 -6.29 23.95 19.42
C ASP A 158 -7.38 23.46 20.39
N GLY A 159 -7.60 22.14 20.42
CA GLY A 159 -8.60 21.50 21.28
C GLY A 159 -10.01 21.38 20.69
N GLU A 160 -10.32 22.09 19.60
CA GLU A 160 -11.62 22.05 18.93
C GLU A 160 -11.66 21.01 17.81
N VAL A 161 -12.72 20.19 17.74
CA VAL A 161 -12.89 19.20 16.67
C VAL A 161 -13.35 19.90 15.40
N ILE A 162 -12.49 19.95 14.39
CA ILE A 162 -12.78 20.60 13.10
C ILE A 162 -13.39 19.62 12.10
N ALA A 163 -12.95 18.37 12.15
CA ALA A 163 -13.46 17.32 11.26
C ALA A 163 -13.49 15.97 11.96
N SER A 164 -14.38 15.09 11.52
CA SER A 164 -14.42 13.70 11.98
C SER A 164 -14.93 12.75 10.90
N ASP A 165 -14.55 11.49 11.00
CA ASP A 165 -15.01 10.41 10.13
C ASP A 165 -15.09 9.08 10.88
N GLN A 166 -15.84 8.11 10.32
CA GLN A 166 -16.06 6.79 10.89
C GLN A 166 -15.61 5.70 9.92
N ASN A 167 -14.84 4.74 10.42
CA ASN A 167 -14.40 3.61 9.61
C ASN A 167 -14.15 2.35 10.46
N PHE A 168 -14.10 1.18 9.81
CA PHE A 168 -13.70 -0.08 10.46
C PHE A 168 -12.20 -0.12 10.84
N SER A 169 -11.40 0.85 10.36
CA SER A 169 -9.99 1.03 10.73
C SER A 169 -9.74 2.44 11.23
N LYS A 170 -9.09 2.56 12.40
CA LYS A 170 -8.67 3.86 12.97
C LYS A 170 -7.89 4.69 11.95
N LYS A 171 -6.90 4.07 11.29
CA LYS A 171 -6.07 4.75 10.27
C LYS A 171 -6.89 5.32 9.12
N LYS A 172 -7.89 4.57 8.62
CA LYS A 172 -8.77 5.04 7.53
C LYS A 172 -9.70 6.16 8.00
N ALA A 173 -10.24 6.06 9.22
CA ALA A 173 -11.07 7.11 9.81
C ALA A 173 -10.28 8.41 10.02
N GLU A 174 -9.05 8.33 10.52
CA GLU A 174 -8.20 9.51 10.67
C GLU A 174 -7.82 10.13 9.32
N GLN A 175 -7.54 9.32 8.30
CA GLN A 175 -7.23 9.83 6.96
C GLN A 175 -8.40 10.62 6.36
N LYS A 176 -9.63 10.09 6.48
CA LYS A 176 -10.83 10.78 6.01
C LYS A 176 -11.17 12.01 6.85
N ALA A 177 -10.92 11.99 8.15
CA ALA A 177 -11.03 13.18 8.98
C ALA A 177 -10.02 14.27 8.54
N ALA A 178 -8.79 13.88 8.19
CA ALA A 178 -7.79 14.80 7.67
C ALA A 178 -8.17 15.35 6.29
N GLU A 179 -8.75 14.53 5.41
CA GLU A 179 -9.25 14.97 4.10
C GLU A 179 -10.32 16.05 4.24
N LYS A 180 -11.34 15.81 5.07
CA LYS A 180 -12.37 16.81 5.39
C LYS A 180 -11.76 18.09 5.99
N ALA A 181 -10.76 17.96 6.85
CA ALA A 181 -10.07 19.13 7.41
C ALA A 181 -9.29 19.90 6.34
N CYS A 182 -8.60 19.23 5.42
CA CYS A 182 -7.95 19.88 4.28
C CYS A 182 -8.95 20.67 3.43
N GLU A 183 -10.13 20.11 3.15
CA GLU A 183 -11.20 20.80 2.41
C GLU A 183 -11.70 22.04 3.16
N LEU A 184 -12.01 21.91 4.46
CA LEU A 184 -12.49 23.01 5.30
C LEU A 184 -11.47 24.15 5.43
N LEU A 185 -10.19 23.80 5.58
CA LEU A 185 -9.08 24.74 5.73
C LEU A 185 -8.50 25.20 4.39
N ARG A 186 -9.02 24.70 3.26
CA ARG A 186 -8.55 24.98 1.89
C ARG A 186 -7.05 24.73 1.73
N ILE A 187 -6.55 23.65 2.32
CA ILE A 187 -5.16 23.22 2.21
C ILE A 187 -4.96 22.64 0.81
N ALA A 188 -3.95 23.13 0.08
CA ALA A 188 -3.59 22.57 -1.22
C ALA A 188 -3.06 21.15 -1.06
N VAL A 189 -3.70 20.22 -1.76
CA VAL A 189 -3.33 18.81 -1.78
C VAL A 189 -2.91 18.47 -3.21
N ASP A 190 -1.61 18.27 -3.40
CA ASP A 190 -0.99 18.00 -4.70
C ASP A 190 -1.22 16.56 -5.16
#